data_AF-A0A3B9J8C2-F1
#
_entry.id   AF-A0A3B9J8C2-F1
#
_cell.length_a   1.000
_cell.length_b   1.000
_cell.length_c   1.000
_cell.angle_alpha   90.00
_cell.angle_beta   90.00
_cell.angle_gamma   90.00
#
_symmetry.space_group_name_H-M   'P 1'
#
loop_
_entity.id
_entity.type
_entity.pdbx_description
1 polymer ?
#
loop_
_entity_poly.entity_id
_entity_poly.type
_entity_poly.pdbx_seq_one_letter_code
_entity_poly.pdbx_strand_id
1 'polypeptide(L)'
;MVETIMPESKPTFDLQDPKLYLNRELGLLEFQRRVLDESVDLRWPLLERVKFLSIFGSNMDEFFMVRVGGLKMQIAEGVVDFSPDGLTPAEQVAAIRKLATELLKSGHEL
;
A
#
# COMPACT_ATOMS: atom_id res chain seq x y z
N MET A 1 -22.30 -11.84 50.42
CA MET A 1 -22.80 -11.43 49.09
C MET A 1 -21.57 -11.07 48.28
N VAL A 2 -21.10 -11.99 47.45
CA VAL A 2 -19.93 -11.78 46.58
C VAL A 2 -20.50 -11.57 45.19
N GLU A 3 -20.37 -10.37 44.64
CA GLU A 3 -20.73 -10.11 43.25
C GLU A 3 -19.76 -10.88 42.35
N THR A 4 -20.29 -11.92 41.70
CA THR A 4 -19.60 -12.61 40.62
C THR A 4 -19.43 -11.62 39.47
N ILE A 5 -18.23 -11.06 39.33
CA ILE A 5 -17.84 -10.29 38.15
C ILE A 5 -17.77 -11.27 36.98
N MET A 6 -18.78 -11.26 36.11
CA MET A 6 -18.69 -11.96 34.82
C MET A 6 -17.58 -11.30 34.00
N PRO A 7 -16.65 -12.07 33.39
CA PRO A 7 -15.64 -11.46 32.54
C PRO A 7 -16.35 -10.74 31.39
N GLU A 8 -16.00 -9.47 31.16
CA GLU A 8 -16.52 -8.72 30.02
C GLU A 8 -16.34 -9.55 28.75
N SER A 9 -17.42 -9.74 27.99
CA SER A 9 -17.38 -10.42 26.70
C SER A 9 -16.43 -9.65 25.79
N LYS A 10 -15.34 -10.29 25.35
CA LYS A 10 -14.43 -9.70 24.37
C LYS A 10 -15.25 -9.17 23.19
N PRO A 11 -14.96 -7.96 22.67
CA PRO A 11 -15.64 -7.46 21.50
C PRO A 11 -15.53 -8.49 20.37
N THR A 12 -16.68 -8.95 19.89
CA THR A 12 -16.78 -9.84 18.74
C THR A 12 -16.63 -8.97 17.49
N PHE A 13 -15.42 -8.96 16.92
CA PHE A 13 -15.18 -8.31 15.64
C PHE A 13 -15.76 -9.17 14.52
N ASP A 14 -16.52 -8.55 13.62
CA ASP A 14 -16.88 -9.18 12.35
C ASP A 14 -15.66 -9.14 11.43
N LEU A 15 -14.99 -10.28 11.26
CA LEU A 15 -13.80 -10.38 10.41
C LEU A 15 -14.11 -10.16 8.92
N GLN A 16 -15.38 -10.05 8.54
CA GLN A 16 -15.78 -9.71 7.18
C GLN A 16 -15.92 -8.20 6.96
N ASP A 17 -15.78 -7.36 8.00
CA ASP A 17 -15.83 -5.90 7.85
C ASP A 17 -14.59 -5.40 7.07
N PRO A 18 -14.75 -4.85 5.85
CA PRO A 18 -13.62 -4.39 5.05
C PRO A 18 -12.80 -3.29 5.73
N LYS A 19 -13.39 -2.56 6.69
CA LYS A 19 -12.71 -1.49 7.44
C LYS A 19 -11.61 -2.00 8.36
N LEU A 20 -11.57 -3.31 8.63
CA LEU A 20 -10.51 -3.93 9.42
C LEU A 20 -9.23 -4.15 8.62
N TYR A 21 -9.29 -3.99 7.29
CA TYR A 21 -8.19 -4.31 6.39
C TYR A 21 -7.63 -3.06 5.70
N LEU A 22 -6.33 -3.10 5.47
CA LEU A 22 -5.65 -2.14 4.61
C LEU A 22 -5.47 -2.76 3.23
N ASN A 23 -5.63 -1.94 2.19
CA ASN A 23 -5.31 -2.38 0.84
C ASN A 23 -3.81 -2.71 0.74
N ARG A 24 -3.50 -3.93 0.28
CA ARG A 24 -2.13 -4.41 0.14
C ARG A 24 -1.31 -3.54 -0.81
N GLU A 25 -1.88 -3.20 -1.97
CA GLU A 25 -1.15 -2.48 -3.02
C GLU A 25 -0.91 -1.02 -2.64
N LEU A 26 -1.89 -0.37 -1.99
CA LEU A 26 -1.68 0.97 -1.42
C LEU A 26 -0.67 0.94 -0.27
N GLY A 27 -0.69 -0.10 0.56
CA GLY A 27 0.32 -0.30 1.61
C GLY A 27 1.74 -0.44 1.06
N LEU A 28 1.91 -1.09 -0.10
CA LEU A 28 3.21 -1.15 -0.78
C LEU A 28 3.66 0.23 -1.29
N LEU A 29 2.75 1.06 -1.80
CA LEU A 29 3.10 2.44 -2.18
C LEU A 29 3.50 3.29 -0.97
N GLU A 30 2.84 3.13 0.18
CA GLU A 30 3.24 3.83 1.41
C GLU A 30 4.57 3.32 1.97
N PHE A 31 4.91 2.05 1.76
CA PHE A 31 6.27 1.56 2.01
C PHE A 31 7.28 2.26 1.08
N GLN A 32 6.96 2.37 -0.22
CA GLN A 32 7.82 3.07 -1.18
C GLN A 32 7.99 4.56 -0.85
N ARG A 33 6.98 5.21 -0.27
CA ARG A 33 7.11 6.58 0.27
C ARG A 33 8.24 6.68 1.28
N ARG A 34 8.31 5.75 2.23
CA ARG A 34 9.37 5.74 3.24
C ARG A 34 10.75 5.50 2.63
N VAL A 35 10.85 4.61 1.62
CA VAL A 35 12.11 4.40 0.90
C VAL A 35 12.55 5.68 0.18
N LEU A 36 11.60 6.43 -0.40
CA LEU A 36 11.89 7.71 -1.04
C LEU A 36 12.32 8.77 -0.01
N ASP A 37 11.70 8.81 1.18
CA ASP A 37 12.07 9.74 2.25
C ASP A 37 13.53 9.56 2.70
N GLU A 38 14.04 8.32 2.71
CA GLU A 38 15.46 8.06 3.02
C GLU A 38 16.42 8.66 1.97
N SER A 39 15.96 8.90 0.74
CA SER A 39 16.78 9.52 -0.30
C SER A 39 17.02 11.02 -0.12
N VAL A 40 16.26 11.70 0.76
CA VAL A 40 16.44 13.13 1.07
C VAL A 40 17.04 13.39 2.43
N ASP A 41 17.17 12.36 3.27
CA ASP A 41 17.66 12.52 4.62
C ASP A 41 19.16 12.83 4.66
N LEU A 42 19.48 14.04 5.14
CA LEU A 42 20.84 14.57 5.24
C LEU A 42 21.73 13.84 6.25
N ARG A 43 21.16 12.95 7.09
CA ARG A 43 21.94 12.04 7.95
C ARG A 43 22.72 11.01 7.12
N TRP A 44 22.28 10.74 5.89
CA TRP A 44 22.94 9.81 4.98
C TRP A 44 23.97 10.50 4.07
N PRO A 45 25.14 9.87 3.86
CA PRO A 45 26.08 10.30 2.82
C PRO A 45 25.39 10.38 1.45
N LEU A 46 25.86 11.28 0.58
CA LEU A 46 25.24 11.54 -0.72
C LEU A 46 25.02 10.27 -1.55
N LEU A 47 25.99 9.34 -1.54
CA LEU A 47 25.87 8.11 -2.33
C LEU A 47 24.79 7.15 -1.79
N GLU A 48 24.57 7.10 -0.48
CA GLU A 48 23.50 6.28 0.10
C GLU A 48 22.13 6.84 -0.26
N ARG A 49 21.99 8.17 -0.33
CA ARG A 49 20.77 8.83 -0.82
C ARG A 49 20.47 8.48 -2.27
N VAL A 50 21.48 8.53 -3.14
CA VAL A 50 21.35 8.09 -4.55
C VAL A 50 20.97 6.61 -4.65
N LYS A 51 21.52 5.77 -3.76
CA LYS A 51 21.17 4.35 -3.69
C LYS A 51 19.71 4.14 -3.29
N PHE A 52 19.20 4.88 -2.30
CA PHE A 52 17.77 4.83 -1.95
C PHE A 52 16.87 5.26 -3.12
N LEU A 53 17.25 6.29 -3.86
CA LEU A 53 16.51 6.71 -5.07
C LEU A 53 16.50 5.59 -6.14
N SER A 54 17.63 4.90 -6.34
CA SER A 54 17.73 3.77 -7.27
C SER A 54 16.87 2.56 -6.83
N ILE A 55 16.88 2.25 -5.53
CA ILE A 55 16.03 1.21 -4.93
C ILE A 55 14.55 1.56 -5.13
N PHE A 56 14.17 2.81 -4.84
CA PHE A 56 12.81 3.29 -5.08
C PHE A 56 12.38 3.07 -6.54
N GLY A 57 13.20 3.50 -7.50
CA GLY A 57 12.90 3.32 -8.94
C GLY A 57 12.72 1.86 -9.33
N SER A 58 13.67 0.99 -8.93
CA SER A 58 13.63 -0.44 -9.25
C SER A 58 12.40 -1.13 -8.66
N ASN A 59 12.05 -0.81 -7.40
CA ASN A 59 10.85 -1.34 -6.75
C ASN A 59 9.56 -0.85 -7.41
N MET A 60 9.51 0.41 -7.85
CA MET A 60 8.36 0.95 -8.57
C MET A 60 8.16 0.24 -9.92
N ASP A 61 9.24 -0.03 -10.66
CA ASP A 61 9.18 -0.79 -11.91
C ASP A 61 8.62 -2.21 -11.67
N GLU A 62 9.14 -2.93 -10.67
CA GLU A 62 8.62 -4.26 -10.31
C GLU A 62 7.14 -4.19 -9.89
N PHE A 63 6.77 -3.20 -9.08
CA PHE A 63 5.39 -2.99 -8.66
C PHE A 63 4.45 -2.82 -9.86
N PHE A 64 4.82 -2.03 -10.85
CA PHE A 64 4.01 -1.85 -12.05
C PHE A 64 3.95 -3.10 -12.92
N MET A 65 5.09 -3.78 -13.14
CA MET A 65 5.13 -4.98 -13.97
C MET A 65 4.30 -6.13 -13.35
N VAL A 66 4.44 -6.35 -12.05
CA VAL A 66 3.83 -7.50 -11.37
C VAL A 66 2.43 -7.16 -10.85
N ARG A 67 2.30 -6.10 -10.04
CA ARG A 67 1.04 -5.81 -9.32
C ARG A 67 0.01 -5.17 -10.21
N VAL A 68 0.37 -4.07 -10.86
CA VAL A 68 -0.55 -3.38 -11.78
C VAL A 68 -0.84 -4.24 -13.01
N GLY A 69 0.15 -4.99 -13.50
CA GLY A 69 -0.05 -6.02 -14.52
C GLY A 69 -1.10 -7.05 -14.13
N GLY A 70 -1.02 -7.61 -12.93
CA GLY A 70 -2.00 -8.55 -12.39
C GLY A 70 -3.42 -7.97 -12.30
N LEU A 71 -3.57 -6.77 -11.75
CA LEU A 71 -4.87 -6.09 -11.67
C LEU A 71 -5.46 -5.81 -13.05
N LYS A 72 -4.64 -5.43 -14.04
CA LYS A 72 -5.12 -5.23 -15.42
C LYS A 72 -5.60 -6.52 -16.08
N MET A 73 -4.96 -7.66 -15.81
CA MET A 73 -5.44 -8.95 -16.29
C MET A 73 -6.79 -9.31 -15.68
N GLN A 74 -6.96 -9.13 -14.36
CA GLN A 74 -8.24 -9.33 -13.68
C GLN A 74 -9.35 -8.47 -14.27
N ILE A 75 -9.07 -7.18 -14.55
CA ILE A 75 -10.03 -6.28 -15.20
C ILE A 75 -10.39 -6.79 -16.60
N ALA A 76 -9.40 -7.23 -17.39
CA ALA A 76 -9.63 -7.74 -18.74
C ALA A 76 -10.46 -9.03 -18.75
N GLU A 77 -10.33 -9.86 -17.72
CA GLU A 77 -11.12 -11.07 -17.50
C GLU A 77 -12.51 -10.80 -16.89
N GLY A 78 -12.81 -9.54 -16.54
CA GLY A 78 -14.09 -9.15 -15.94
C GLY A 78 -14.24 -9.56 -14.49
N VAL A 79 -13.14 -9.79 -13.76
CA VAL A 79 -13.16 -10.08 -12.33
C VAL A 79 -13.65 -8.86 -11.56
N VAL A 80 -14.72 -9.04 -10.79
CA VAL A 80 -15.32 -8.01 -9.93
C VAL A 80 -15.15 -8.31 -8.44
N ASP A 81 -14.39 -9.35 -8.10
CA ASP A 81 -14.12 -9.73 -6.72
C ASP A 81 -13.42 -8.60 -5.98
N PHE A 82 -13.94 -8.29 -4.79
CA PHE A 82 -13.37 -7.26 -3.92
C PHE A 82 -12.13 -7.80 -3.22
N SER A 83 -11.11 -6.95 -3.09
CA SER A 83 -10.05 -7.17 -2.12
C SER A 83 -10.61 -7.13 -0.68
N PRO A 84 -9.87 -7.62 0.34
CA PRO A 84 -10.37 -7.63 1.73
C PRO A 84 -10.79 -6.26 2.27
N ASP A 85 -10.21 -5.17 1.75
CA ASP A 85 -10.57 -3.79 2.05
C ASP A 85 -11.78 -3.25 1.26
N GLY A 86 -12.39 -4.09 0.41
CA GLY A 86 -13.65 -3.80 -0.26
C GLY A 86 -13.51 -3.10 -1.62
N LEU A 87 -12.31 -3.08 -2.23
CA LEU A 87 -12.08 -2.44 -3.53
C LEU A 87 -12.08 -3.44 -4.68
N THR A 88 -12.73 -3.08 -5.78
CA THR A 88 -12.60 -3.81 -7.05
C THR A 88 -11.22 -3.61 -7.67
N PRO A 89 -10.77 -4.49 -8.59
CA PRO A 89 -9.50 -4.29 -9.29
C PRO A 89 -9.40 -2.93 -10.01
N ALA A 90 -10.50 -2.44 -10.59
CA ALA A 90 -10.54 -1.14 -11.26
C ALA A 90 -10.36 0.03 -10.29
N GLU A 91 -11.01 -0.03 -9.11
CA GLU A 91 -10.85 0.98 -8.06
C GLU A 91 -9.43 0.96 -7.47
N GLN A 92 -8.85 -0.23 -7.29
CA GLN A 92 -7.44 -0.36 -6.87
C GLN A 92 -6.50 0.30 -7.87
N VAL A 93 -6.66 0.05 -9.18
CA VAL A 93 -5.83 0.70 -10.22
C VAL A 93 -6.00 2.23 -10.21
N ALA A 94 -7.21 2.73 -9.99
CA ALA A 94 -7.46 4.16 -9.88
C ALA A 94 -6.78 4.79 -8.65
N ALA A 95 -6.88 4.13 -7.49
CA ALA A 95 -6.23 4.56 -6.25
C ALA A 95 -4.70 4.50 -6.36
N ILE A 96 -4.16 3.42 -6.92
CA ILE A 96 -2.73 3.26 -7.22
C ILE A 96 -2.24 4.39 -8.10
N ARG A 97 -2.96 4.72 -9.18
CA ARG A 97 -2.55 5.79 -10.12
C ARG A 97 -2.39 7.12 -9.39
N LYS A 98 -3.33 7.46 -8.50
CA LYS A 98 -3.27 8.70 -7.72
C LYS A 98 -1.99 8.76 -6.88
N LEU A 99 -1.78 7.77 -6.01
CA LEU A 99 -0.64 7.76 -5.10
C LEU A 99 0.70 7.63 -5.84
N ALA A 100 0.78 6.77 -6.85
CA ALA A 100 2.01 6.59 -7.61
C ALA A 100 2.41 7.86 -8.38
N THR A 101 1.44 8.63 -8.90
CA THR A 101 1.74 9.92 -9.55
C THR A 101 2.31 10.92 -8.55
N GLU A 102 1.78 10.97 -7.33
CA GLU A 102 2.31 11.83 -6.26
C GLU A 102 3.74 11.43 -5.89
N LEU A 103 4.01 10.14 -5.68
CA LEU A 103 5.35 9.64 -5.35
C LEU A 103 6.38 9.89 -6.45
N LEU A 104 6.02 9.60 -7.70
CA LEU A 104 6.91 9.85 -8.84
C LEU A 104 7.19 11.34 -9.01
N LYS A 105 6.19 12.20 -8.78
CA LYS A 105 6.41 13.65 -8.80
C LYS A 105 7.40 14.07 -7.70
N SER A 106 7.18 13.63 -6.46
CA SER A 106 8.10 13.92 -5.35
C SER A 106 9.52 13.45 -5.66
N GLY A 107 9.69 12.26 -6.23
CA GLY A 107 11.02 11.73 -6.59
C GLY A 107 11.75 12.50 -7.69
N HIS A 108 11.03 13.16 -8.60
CA HIS A 108 11.63 14.02 -9.62
C HIS A 108 11.98 15.43 -9.12
N GLU A 109 11.37 15.87 -8.01
CA GLU A 109 11.57 17.20 -7.43
C GLU A 109 12.70 17.24 -6.38
N LEU A 110 13.40 16.13 -6.15
CA LEU A 110 14.50 15.98 -5.18
C LEU A 110 15.81 16.65 -5.60
#